data_AF-A0A7R8WWI0-F1
#
_entry.id   AF-A0A7R8WWI0-F1
#
_cell.length_a   1.000
_cell.length_b   1.000
_cell.length_c   1.000
_cell.angle_alpha   90.00
_cell.angle_beta   90.00
_cell.angle_gamma   90.00
#
_symmetry.space_group_name_H-M   'P 1'
#
loop_
_entity.id
_entity.type
_entity.pdbx_description
1 polymer ?
#
loop_
_entity_poly.entity_id
_entity_poly.type
_entity_poly.pdbx_seq_one_letter_code
_entity_poly.pdbx_strand_id
1 'polypeptide(L)'
;AGVNTHRGAIFNLGLLAAAAGQLRSEARDLEPETMGLRVRQAWGSAILAQVGGNATRTSHGGEVARRYGAGGARAEAASGFATVMEISLPAFNEVMAELGDERRALMQALFALIGHLEDTNLLYRGGLAGLRFAQSEASGFLRAGGVYQADWLERAQAIHQRFVQANLSPGGSADLLATTLFVAKVRHVVA
;
A
#
# COMPACT_ATOMS: atom_id res chain seq x y z
N ALA A 1 -8.92 19.96 -11.93
CA ALA A 1 -9.28 18.75 -11.16
C ALA A 1 -8.17 17.73 -11.37
N GLY A 2 -7.58 17.15 -10.32
CA GLY A 2 -6.40 16.28 -10.47
C GLY A 2 -5.40 16.25 -9.31
N VAL A 3 -5.71 16.90 -8.17
CA VAL A 3 -4.88 16.83 -6.97
C VAL A 3 -5.16 15.52 -6.25
N ASN A 4 -4.13 14.66 -6.11
CA ASN A 4 -4.21 13.51 -5.22
C ASN A 4 -4.34 14.04 -3.79
N THR A 5 -5.46 13.74 -3.13
CA THR A 5 -5.75 14.21 -1.77
C THR A 5 -5.29 13.22 -0.71
N HIS A 6 -4.54 12.17 -1.10
CA HIS A 6 -4.01 11.14 -0.20
C HIS A 6 -5.08 10.52 0.70
N ARG A 7 -6.32 10.42 0.18
CA ARG A 7 -7.48 9.95 0.96
C ARG A 7 -7.29 8.52 1.46
N GLY A 8 -6.66 7.66 0.67
CA GLY A 8 -6.35 6.29 1.07
C GLY A 8 -5.32 6.26 2.19
N ALA A 9 -4.22 7.02 2.08
CA ALA A 9 -3.24 7.14 3.17
C ALA A 9 -3.88 7.66 4.47
N ILE A 10 -4.67 8.75 4.42
CA ILE A 10 -5.35 9.29 5.61
C ILE A 10 -6.27 8.24 6.25
N PHE A 11 -7.04 7.52 5.42
CA PHE A 11 -7.92 6.46 5.90
C PHE A 11 -7.14 5.32 6.58
N ASN A 12 -6.09 4.82 5.93
CA ASN A 12 -5.27 3.72 6.44
C ASN A 12 -4.55 4.10 7.74
N LEU A 13 -3.88 5.25 7.74
CA LEU A 13 -3.12 5.75 8.89
C LEU A 13 -4.05 6.07 10.06
N GLY A 14 -5.24 6.61 9.81
CA GLY A 14 -6.24 6.86 10.87
C GLY A 14 -6.67 5.58 11.59
N LEU A 15 -6.93 4.50 10.84
CA LEU A 15 -7.29 3.20 11.41
C LEU A 15 -6.16 2.59 12.24
N LEU A 16 -4.93 2.62 11.73
CA LEU A 16 -3.77 2.11 12.45
C LEU A 16 -3.41 2.94 13.68
N ALA A 17 -3.54 4.27 13.61
CA ALA A 17 -3.33 5.13 14.76
C ALA A 17 -4.37 4.83 15.88
N ALA A 18 -5.64 4.63 15.50
CA ALA A 18 -6.68 4.23 16.45
C ALA A 18 -6.40 2.84 17.06
N ALA A 19 -5.99 1.87 16.25
CA ALA A 19 -5.62 0.54 16.71
C ALA A 19 -4.41 0.57 17.66
N ALA A 20 -3.38 1.34 17.33
CA ALA A 20 -2.21 1.52 18.18
C ALA A 20 -2.58 2.15 19.53
N GLY A 21 -3.45 3.17 19.53
CA GLY A 21 -3.96 3.78 20.75
C GLY A 21 -4.73 2.80 21.64
N GLN A 22 -5.62 1.98 21.06
CA GLN A 22 -6.34 0.94 21.79
C GLN A 22 -5.40 -0.10 22.39
N LEU A 23 -4.46 -0.63 21.60
CA LEU A 23 -3.49 -1.62 22.06
C LEU A 23 -2.63 -1.08 23.21
N ARG A 24 -2.17 0.18 23.12
CA ARG A 24 -1.43 0.80 24.22
C ARG A 24 -2.26 1.02 25.47
N SER A 25 -3.54 1.38 25.34
CA SER A 25 -4.43 1.48 26.50
C SER A 25 -4.65 0.14 27.21
N GLU A 26 -4.47 -0.97 26.48
CA GLU A 26 -4.53 -2.34 27.00
C GLU A 26 -3.15 -2.89 27.42
N ALA A 27 -2.10 -2.05 27.46
CA ALA A 27 -0.71 -2.44 27.72
C ALA A 27 -0.19 -3.57 26.80
N ARG A 28 -0.65 -3.58 25.53
CA ARG A 28 -0.22 -4.54 24.50
C ARG A 28 0.84 -3.94 23.59
N ASP A 29 1.70 -4.81 23.05
CA ASP A 29 2.73 -4.42 22.09
C ASP A 29 2.13 -4.01 20.73
N LEU A 30 2.88 -3.17 20.02
CA LEU A 30 2.52 -2.63 18.70
C LEU A 30 3.13 -3.42 17.55
N GLU A 31 3.07 -4.74 17.63
CA GLU A 31 3.43 -5.62 16.53
C GLU A 31 2.46 -5.40 15.35
N PRO A 32 2.90 -5.11 14.10
CA PRO A 32 2.12 -5.01 12.88
C PRO A 32 0.98 -6.01 12.76
N GLU A 33 1.23 -7.30 12.96
CA GLU A 33 0.21 -8.34 12.89
C GLU A 33 -0.88 -8.11 13.93
N THR A 34 -0.51 -7.67 15.14
CA THR A 34 -1.44 -7.33 16.22
C THR A 34 -2.25 -6.07 15.87
N MET A 35 -1.61 -5.04 15.30
CA MET A 35 -2.30 -3.83 14.84
C MET A 35 -3.28 -4.14 13.69
N GLY A 36 -2.85 -4.91 12.70
CA GLY A 36 -3.69 -5.34 11.59
C GLY A 36 -4.88 -6.17 12.06
N LEU A 37 -4.63 -7.12 12.96
CA LEU A 37 -5.69 -7.91 13.59
C LEU A 37 -6.69 -7.03 14.35
N ARG A 38 -6.20 -6.03 15.10
CA ARG A 38 -7.06 -5.08 15.82
C ARG A 38 -7.95 -4.30 14.87
N VAL A 39 -7.40 -3.79 13.77
CA VAL A 39 -8.19 -3.07 12.75
C VAL A 39 -9.28 -3.96 12.17
N ARG A 40 -8.92 -5.19 11.78
CA ARG A 40 -9.86 -6.18 11.25
C ARG A 40 -11.00 -6.49 12.23
N GLN A 41 -10.67 -6.72 13.51
CA GLN A 41 -11.66 -7.04 14.54
C GLN A 41 -12.57 -5.86 14.88
N ALA A 42 -12.01 -4.65 14.99
CA ALA A 42 -12.77 -3.47 15.40
C ALA A 42 -13.64 -2.90 14.28
N TRP A 43 -13.17 -2.91 13.03
CA TRP A 43 -13.83 -2.19 11.94
C TRP A 43 -14.03 -3.01 10.65
N GLY A 44 -13.46 -4.21 10.52
CA GLY A 44 -13.47 -4.96 9.26
C GLY A 44 -14.87 -5.24 8.71
N SER A 45 -15.78 -5.74 9.55
CA SER A 45 -17.17 -6.01 9.15
C SER A 45 -17.93 -4.74 8.76
N ALA A 46 -17.75 -3.65 9.52
CA ALA A 46 -18.38 -2.36 9.26
C ALA A 46 -17.86 -1.73 7.95
N ILE A 47 -16.56 -1.82 7.68
CA ILE A 47 -15.93 -1.36 6.44
C ILE A 47 -16.52 -2.12 5.24
N LEU A 48 -16.66 -3.45 5.34
CA LEU A 48 -17.22 -4.27 4.26
C LEU A 48 -18.72 -4.03 4.05
N ALA A 49 -19.49 -3.82 5.11
CA ALA A 49 -20.92 -3.53 5.02
C ALA A 49 -21.20 -2.24 4.23
N GLN A 50 -20.30 -1.25 4.31
CA GLN A 50 -20.39 0.00 3.55
C GLN A 50 -20.08 -0.17 2.05
N VAL A 51 -19.46 -1.28 1.63
CA VAL A 51 -19.18 -1.55 0.21
C VAL A 51 -20.46 -1.92 -0.54
N GLY A 52 -21.41 -2.61 0.11
CA GLY A 52 -22.72 -2.95 -0.46
C GLY A 52 -23.79 -1.88 -0.28
N GLY A 53 -23.72 -1.10 0.81
CA GLY A 53 -24.67 -0.04 1.12
C GLY A 53 -24.27 1.31 0.53
N ASN A 54 -24.75 1.61 -0.68
CA ASN A 54 -24.74 2.97 -1.24
C ASN A 54 -23.35 3.60 -1.44
N ALA A 55 -22.30 2.78 -1.58
CA ALA A 55 -20.91 3.22 -1.81
C ALA A 55 -20.87 4.25 -2.95
N THR A 56 -20.74 5.51 -2.53
CA THR A 56 -20.80 6.76 -3.28
C THR A 56 -20.57 6.56 -4.78
N ARG A 57 -21.63 6.77 -5.56
CA ARG A 57 -21.70 6.66 -7.04
C ARG A 57 -20.61 7.44 -7.80
N THR A 58 -19.76 8.22 -7.12
CA THR A 58 -18.90 9.26 -7.69
C THR A 58 -17.40 9.15 -7.35
N SER A 59 -16.94 8.12 -6.64
CA SER A 59 -15.49 7.93 -6.39
C SER A 59 -14.83 6.97 -7.38
N HIS A 60 -13.59 7.24 -7.79
CA HIS A 60 -12.81 6.37 -8.69
C HIS A 60 -12.73 4.92 -8.16
N GLY A 61 -12.55 4.76 -6.84
CA GLY A 61 -12.53 3.43 -6.21
C GLY A 61 -13.86 2.69 -6.28
N GLY A 62 -14.99 3.39 -6.16
CA GLY A 62 -16.32 2.78 -6.32
C GLY A 62 -16.64 2.38 -7.76
N GLU A 63 -16.12 3.12 -8.75
CA GLU A 63 -16.23 2.75 -10.16
C GLU A 63 -15.36 1.53 -10.49
N VAL A 64 -14.12 1.52 -10.03
CA VAL A 64 -13.18 0.39 -10.21
C VAL A 64 -13.68 -0.87 -9.52
N ALA A 65 -14.18 -0.78 -8.28
CA ALA A 65 -14.75 -1.92 -7.57
C ALA A 65 -15.92 -2.55 -8.34
N ARG A 66 -16.80 -1.74 -8.96
CA ARG A 66 -17.88 -2.25 -9.81
C ARG A 66 -17.37 -2.90 -11.09
N ARG A 67 -16.38 -2.29 -11.74
CA ARG A 67 -15.90 -2.71 -13.07
C ARG A 67 -14.95 -3.90 -13.03
N TYR A 68 -14.16 -4.02 -11.96
CA TYR A 68 -13.06 -4.98 -11.87
C TYR A 68 -13.11 -5.86 -10.61
N GLY A 69 -14.03 -5.63 -9.68
CA GLY A 69 -14.10 -6.39 -8.43
C GLY A 69 -13.00 -6.05 -7.41
N ALA A 70 -12.10 -5.13 -7.73
CA ALA A 70 -11.00 -4.75 -6.85
C ALA A 70 -11.53 -4.05 -5.58
N GLY A 71 -11.19 -4.61 -4.42
CA GLY A 71 -11.66 -4.13 -3.12
C GLY A 71 -10.99 -2.84 -2.61
N GLY A 72 -9.81 -2.51 -3.16
CA GLY A 72 -9.06 -1.28 -2.87
C GLY A 72 -8.72 -1.09 -1.38
N ALA A 73 -8.53 0.18 -0.97
CA ALA A 73 -8.11 0.53 0.39
C ALA A 73 -9.04 0.00 1.49
N ARG A 74 -10.34 -0.17 1.19
CA ARG A 74 -11.31 -0.71 2.16
C ARG A 74 -11.11 -2.21 2.38
N ALA A 75 -10.91 -2.98 1.32
CA ALA A 75 -10.63 -4.40 1.45
C ALA A 75 -9.28 -4.64 2.14
N GLU A 76 -8.27 -3.82 1.83
CA GLU A 76 -6.99 -3.83 2.55
C GLU A 76 -7.17 -3.57 4.03
N ALA A 77 -7.89 -2.51 4.42
CA ALA A 77 -8.16 -2.25 5.84
C ALA A 77 -8.97 -3.38 6.50
N ALA A 78 -9.99 -3.90 5.81
CA ALA A 78 -10.84 -4.97 6.33
C ALA A 78 -10.10 -6.32 6.49
N SER A 79 -9.05 -6.57 5.70
CA SER A 79 -8.18 -7.73 5.87
C SER A 79 -7.17 -7.54 7.02
N GLY A 80 -7.06 -6.33 7.58
CA GLY A 80 -6.03 -5.98 8.54
C GLY A 80 -4.69 -5.62 7.88
N PHE A 81 -4.74 -5.06 6.67
CA PHE A 81 -3.60 -4.69 5.84
C PHE A 81 -2.72 -5.89 5.46
N ALA A 82 -3.34 -7.00 5.04
CA ALA A 82 -2.63 -8.24 4.68
C ALA A 82 -1.48 -7.99 3.67
N THR A 83 -1.71 -7.18 2.64
CA THR A 83 -0.65 -6.84 1.67
C THR A 83 0.53 -6.13 2.32
N VAL A 84 0.29 -5.31 3.35
CA VAL A 84 1.38 -4.66 4.09
C VAL A 84 2.18 -5.69 4.89
N MET A 85 1.50 -6.58 5.60
CA MET A 85 2.14 -7.57 6.47
C MET A 85 2.91 -8.64 5.69
N GLU A 86 2.35 -9.06 4.54
CA GLU A 86 2.86 -10.21 3.78
C GLU A 86 3.82 -9.81 2.66
N ILE A 87 3.73 -8.58 2.15
CA ILE A 87 4.51 -8.15 0.97
C ILE A 87 5.46 -7.00 1.29
N SER A 88 4.94 -5.84 1.67
CA SER A 88 5.76 -4.62 1.70
C SER A 88 6.61 -4.49 2.96
N LEU A 89 6.10 -4.90 4.13
CA LEU A 89 6.86 -4.88 5.38
C LEU A 89 8.02 -5.88 5.37
N PRO A 90 7.87 -7.14 4.90
CA PRO A 90 8.99 -8.06 4.72
C PRO A 90 10.06 -7.49 3.77
N ALA A 91 9.66 -6.97 2.60
CA ALA A 91 10.59 -6.38 1.63
C ALA A 91 11.33 -5.15 2.20
N PHE A 92 10.65 -4.32 2.99
CA PHE A 92 11.26 -3.21 3.71
C PHE A 92 12.29 -3.70 4.73
N ASN A 93 11.92 -4.66 5.57
CA ASN A 93 12.76 -5.18 6.65
C ASN A 93 14.01 -5.88 6.13
N GLU A 94 13.89 -6.63 5.03
CA GLU A 94 15.03 -7.30 4.37
C GLU A 94 16.09 -6.27 3.95
N VAL A 95 15.70 -5.22 3.23
CA VAL A 95 16.63 -4.17 2.80
C VAL A 95 17.19 -3.38 4.00
N MET A 96 16.39 -3.13 5.04
CA MET A 96 16.89 -2.50 6.26
C MET A 96 17.93 -3.37 6.96
N ALA A 97 17.73 -4.68 7.01
CA ALA A 97 18.67 -5.62 7.64
C ALA A 97 19.98 -5.74 6.84
N GLU A 98 19.91 -5.76 5.51
CA GLU A 98 21.09 -5.94 4.66
C GLU A 98 21.86 -4.64 4.41
N LEU A 99 21.16 -3.53 4.16
CA LEU A 99 21.78 -2.28 3.72
C LEU A 99 21.69 -1.15 4.75
N GLY A 100 20.76 -1.22 5.71
CA GLY A 100 20.50 -0.12 6.64
C GLY A 100 20.03 1.18 5.98
N ASP A 101 19.56 1.13 4.73
CA ASP A 101 19.18 2.29 3.92
C ASP A 101 17.65 2.38 3.77
N GLU A 102 17.04 3.29 4.54
CA GLU A 102 15.58 3.49 4.54
C GLU A 102 15.03 3.90 3.17
N ARG A 103 15.78 4.68 2.38
CA ARG A 103 15.32 5.11 1.06
C ARG A 103 15.24 3.92 0.11
N ARG A 104 16.24 3.04 0.15
CA ARG A 104 16.21 1.78 -0.61
C ARG A 104 15.11 0.86 -0.11
N ALA A 105 14.95 0.72 1.20
CA ALA A 105 13.90 -0.13 1.77
C ALA A 105 12.49 0.33 1.34
N LEU A 106 12.22 1.63 1.38
CA LEU A 106 10.96 2.20 0.90
C LEU A 106 10.77 1.99 -0.61
N MET A 107 11.82 2.13 -1.40
CA MET A 107 11.73 1.91 -2.85
C MET A 107 11.45 0.44 -3.17
N GLN A 108 12.15 -0.50 -2.52
CA GLN A 108 11.92 -1.93 -2.69
C GLN A 108 10.48 -2.31 -2.29
N ALA A 109 10.01 -1.82 -1.14
CA ALA A 109 8.65 -2.04 -0.67
C ALA A 109 7.61 -1.45 -1.64
N LEU A 110 7.84 -0.25 -2.20
CA LEU A 110 6.96 0.35 -3.19
C LEU A 110 6.85 -0.52 -4.45
N PHE A 111 7.98 -1.00 -4.98
CA PHE A 111 7.98 -1.88 -6.13
C PHE A 111 7.33 -3.24 -5.83
N ALA A 112 7.52 -3.79 -4.63
CA ALA A 112 6.80 -4.99 -4.19
C ALA A 112 5.29 -4.77 -4.17
N LEU A 113 4.82 -3.63 -3.66
CA LEU A 113 3.40 -3.25 -3.69
C LEU A 113 2.87 -3.12 -5.11
N ILE A 114 3.56 -2.40 -5.99
CA ILE A 114 3.13 -2.21 -7.39
C ILE A 114 3.06 -3.56 -8.11
N GLY A 115 3.95 -4.50 -7.81
CA GLY A 115 3.97 -5.84 -8.40
C GLY A 115 2.82 -6.75 -8.00
N HIS A 116 2.20 -6.54 -6.82
CA HIS A 116 1.21 -7.47 -6.24
C HIS A 116 -0.18 -6.86 -6.07
N LEU A 117 -0.27 -5.57 -5.75
CA LEU A 117 -1.53 -4.92 -5.44
C LEU A 117 -2.39 -4.73 -6.69
N GLU A 118 -3.68 -5.06 -6.61
CA GLU A 118 -4.68 -4.60 -7.57
C GLU A 118 -4.97 -3.10 -7.37
N ASP A 119 -4.01 -2.25 -7.73
CA ASP A 119 -4.06 -0.82 -7.47
C ASP A 119 -5.24 -0.16 -8.22
N THR A 120 -6.20 0.31 -7.44
CA THR A 120 -7.41 0.93 -7.99
C THR A 120 -7.13 2.23 -8.77
N ASN A 121 -6.04 2.95 -8.50
CA ASN A 121 -5.66 4.12 -9.30
C ASN A 121 -5.12 3.72 -10.67
N LEU A 122 -4.36 2.62 -10.75
CA LEU A 122 -3.89 2.07 -12.02
C LEU A 122 -5.06 1.54 -12.84
N LEU A 123 -5.97 0.78 -12.23
CA LEU A 123 -7.19 0.29 -12.87
C LEU A 123 -8.07 1.43 -13.37
N TYR A 124 -8.20 2.52 -12.61
CA TYR A 124 -8.98 3.68 -13.03
C TYR A 124 -8.39 4.36 -14.27
N ARG A 125 -7.07 4.57 -14.31
CA ARG A 125 -6.41 5.33 -15.39
C ARG A 125 -6.12 4.52 -16.64
N GLY A 126 -5.71 3.25 -16.49
CA GLY A 126 -5.25 2.41 -17.59
C GLY A 126 -5.96 1.06 -17.72
N GLY A 127 -6.97 0.79 -16.89
CA GLY A 127 -7.66 -0.50 -16.86
C GLY A 127 -6.71 -1.66 -16.51
N LEU A 128 -7.12 -2.87 -16.86
CA LEU A 128 -6.30 -4.08 -16.64
C LEU A 128 -4.97 -4.05 -17.40
N ALA A 129 -4.93 -3.43 -18.59
CA ALA A 129 -3.71 -3.31 -19.37
C ALA A 129 -2.69 -2.41 -18.64
N GLY A 130 -3.13 -1.26 -18.13
CA GLY A 130 -2.28 -0.36 -17.34
C GLY A 130 -1.81 -0.97 -16.02
N LEU A 131 -2.69 -1.68 -15.30
CA LEU A 131 -2.32 -2.42 -14.10
C LEU A 131 -1.25 -3.47 -14.40
N ARG A 132 -1.47 -4.33 -15.40
CA ARG A 132 -0.52 -5.39 -15.79
C ARG A 132 0.81 -4.84 -16.27
N PHE A 133 0.78 -3.73 -17.02
CA PHE A 133 1.99 -3.04 -17.42
C PHE A 133 2.81 -2.59 -16.21
N ALA A 134 2.18 -1.91 -15.23
CA ALA A 134 2.86 -1.46 -14.02
C ALA A 134 3.40 -2.63 -13.18
N GLN A 135 2.61 -3.69 -13.01
CA GLN A 135 3.03 -4.91 -12.30
C GLN A 135 4.21 -5.59 -12.98
N SER A 136 4.22 -5.63 -14.32
CA SER A 136 5.32 -6.19 -15.11
C SER A 136 6.60 -5.37 -14.96
N GLU A 137 6.52 -4.04 -15.05
CA GLU A 137 7.65 -3.14 -14.83
C GLU A 137 8.24 -3.31 -13.42
N ALA A 138 7.37 -3.36 -12.41
CA ALA A 138 7.80 -3.51 -11.03
C ALA A 138 8.41 -4.89 -10.73
N SER A 139 7.78 -5.96 -11.20
CA SER A 139 8.32 -7.32 -11.08
C SER A 139 9.63 -7.48 -11.86
N GLY A 140 9.78 -6.78 -12.98
CA GLY A 140 11.03 -6.70 -13.75
C GLY A 140 12.15 -6.05 -12.95
N PHE A 141 11.89 -4.92 -12.30
CA PHE A 141 12.83 -4.24 -11.41
C PHE A 141 13.30 -5.14 -10.28
N LEU A 142 12.36 -5.79 -9.57
CA LEU A 142 12.66 -6.68 -8.45
C LEU A 142 13.49 -7.90 -8.88
N ARG A 143 13.10 -8.58 -9.97
CA ARG A 143 13.86 -9.72 -10.51
C ARG A 143 15.26 -9.37 -10.98
N ALA A 144 15.47 -8.13 -11.43
CA ALA A 144 16.78 -7.64 -11.83
C ALA A 144 17.68 -7.26 -10.63
N GLY A 145 17.25 -7.56 -9.40
CA GLY A 145 17.97 -7.27 -8.15
C GLY A 145 17.53 -5.97 -7.46
N GLY A 146 16.53 -5.26 -8.00
CA GLY A 146 15.90 -4.11 -7.36
C GLY A 146 16.90 -3.07 -6.83
N VAL A 147 16.72 -2.69 -5.56
CA VAL A 147 17.55 -1.67 -4.89
C VAL A 147 18.96 -2.14 -4.50
N TYR A 148 19.28 -3.41 -4.70
CA TYR A 148 20.61 -3.97 -4.47
C TYR A 148 21.56 -3.71 -5.65
N GLN A 149 21.03 -3.34 -6.81
CA GLN A 149 21.84 -2.96 -7.97
C GLN A 149 22.45 -1.56 -7.80
N ALA A 150 23.61 -1.31 -8.40
CA ALA A 150 24.28 0.00 -8.30
C ALA A 150 23.49 1.12 -9.01
N ASP A 151 22.82 0.79 -10.12
CA ASP A 151 22.03 1.69 -10.98
C ASP A 151 20.53 1.67 -10.65
N TRP A 152 20.16 1.26 -9.44
CA TRP A 152 18.76 1.09 -9.04
C TRP A 152 17.94 2.38 -9.19
N LEU A 153 18.56 3.53 -8.92
CA LEU A 153 17.87 4.82 -8.92
C LEU A 153 17.52 5.24 -10.36
N GLU A 154 18.46 5.10 -11.27
CA GLU A 154 18.30 5.36 -12.70
C GLU A 154 17.21 4.44 -13.28
N ARG A 155 17.21 3.16 -12.91
CA ARG A 155 16.17 2.20 -13.32
C ARG A 155 14.79 2.57 -12.78
N ALA A 156 14.70 2.91 -11.50
CA ALA A 156 13.44 3.33 -10.88
C ALA A 156 12.90 4.61 -11.54
N GLN A 157 13.76 5.56 -11.85
CA GLN A 157 13.41 6.78 -12.59
C GLN A 157 12.93 6.46 -14.01
N ALA A 158 13.60 5.55 -14.73
CA ALA A 158 13.18 5.13 -16.07
C ALA A 158 11.80 4.45 -16.06
N ILE A 159 11.49 3.65 -15.04
CA ILE A 159 10.15 3.07 -14.86
C ILE A 159 9.13 4.17 -14.55
N HIS A 160 9.47 5.09 -13.65
CA HIS A 160 8.61 6.24 -13.34
C HIS A 160 8.26 7.06 -14.60
N GLN A 161 9.24 7.35 -15.47
CA GLN A 161 8.99 8.05 -16.72
C GLN A 161 8.04 7.28 -17.65
N ARG A 162 8.17 5.95 -17.72
CA ARG A 162 7.24 5.10 -18.47
C ARG A 162 5.81 5.16 -17.90
N PHE A 163 5.66 5.22 -16.57
CA PHE A 163 4.34 5.43 -15.94
C PHE A 163 3.77 6.80 -16.27
N VAL A 164 4.57 7.86 -16.23
CA VAL A 164 4.15 9.21 -16.60
C VAL A 164 3.67 9.25 -18.06
N GLN A 165 4.44 8.67 -18.99
CA GLN A 165 4.07 8.61 -20.41
C GLN A 165 2.77 7.82 -20.65
N ALA A 166 2.54 6.77 -19.87
CA ALA A 166 1.31 5.98 -19.93
C ALA A 166 0.15 6.59 -19.11
N ASN A 167 0.33 7.78 -18.51
CA ASN A 167 -0.61 8.40 -17.58
C ASN A 167 -1.04 7.46 -16.42
N LEU A 168 -0.12 6.63 -15.94
CA LEU A 168 -0.32 5.71 -14.83
C LEU A 168 0.21 6.30 -13.53
N SER A 169 -0.54 6.09 -12.45
CA SER A 169 -0.12 6.49 -11.10
C SER A 169 -0.48 5.38 -10.11
N PRO A 170 0.51 4.69 -9.50
CA PRO A 170 0.28 3.65 -8.51
C PRO A 170 -0.05 4.25 -7.13
N GLY A 171 -1.14 5.03 -7.07
CA GLY A 171 -1.49 5.77 -5.87
C GLY A 171 -1.95 4.89 -4.70
N GLY A 172 -2.59 3.75 -4.98
CA GLY A 172 -2.97 2.81 -3.91
C GLY A 172 -1.74 2.15 -3.29
N SER A 173 -0.74 1.85 -4.11
CA SER A 173 0.56 1.34 -3.68
C SER A 173 1.31 2.37 -2.85
N ALA A 174 1.29 3.65 -3.25
CA ALA A 174 1.88 4.73 -2.45
C ALA A 174 1.16 4.92 -1.10
N ASP A 175 -0.16 4.81 -1.06
CA ASP A 175 -0.93 4.87 0.18
C ASP A 175 -0.57 3.71 1.14
N LEU A 176 -0.36 2.49 0.61
CA LEU A 176 0.11 1.35 1.41
C LEU A 176 1.59 1.44 1.80
N LEU A 177 2.43 2.14 1.01
CA LEU A 177 3.81 2.41 1.40
C LEU A 177 3.84 3.29 2.66
N ALA A 178 2.98 4.30 2.75
CA ALA A 178 2.84 5.11 3.96
C ALA A 178 2.40 4.26 5.17
N THR A 179 1.46 3.33 4.96
CA THR A 179 1.05 2.33 5.98
C THR A 179 2.24 1.47 6.43
N THR A 180 3.06 1.00 5.49
CA THR A 180 4.27 0.20 5.75
C THR A 180 5.25 0.96 6.64
N LEU A 181 5.55 2.21 6.28
CA LEU A 181 6.45 3.06 7.04
C LEU A 181 5.92 3.34 8.46
N PHE A 182 4.61 3.56 8.59
CA PHE A 182 3.98 3.76 9.89
C PHE A 182 4.17 2.54 10.80
N VAL A 183 3.83 1.33 10.32
CA VAL A 183 3.94 0.12 11.17
C VAL A 183 5.39 -0.22 11.49
N ALA A 184 6.33 0.08 10.59
CA ALA A 184 7.76 -0.08 10.84
C ALA A 184 8.26 0.87 11.93
N LYS A 185 7.83 2.14 11.93
CA LYS A 185 8.33 3.15 12.87
C LYS A 185 7.59 3.24 14.20
N VAL A 186 6.28 2.96 14.24
CA VAL A 186 5.46 3.14 15.45
C VAL A 186 5.94 2.27 16.62
N ARG A 187 6.58 1.14 16.33
CA ARG A 187 7.27 0.29 17.32
C ARG A 187 8.36 1.05 18.09
N HIS A 188 9.09 1.93 17.43
CA HIS A 188 10.28 2.60 17.97
C HIS A 188 10.00 3.95 18.65
N VAL A 189 8.82 4.53 18.43
CA VAL A 189 8.47 5.86 18.97
C VAL A 189 7.80 5.77 20.35
N VAL A 190 7.32 4.58 20.73
CA VAL A 190 6.51 4.36 21.95
C VAL A 190 7.20 3.35 22.89
N ALA A 191 8.52 3.19 22.77
CA ALA A 191 9.37 2.49 23.72
C ALA A 191 10.09 3.53 24.59
#